data_AF-A0A5J6UD36-F1
#
_entry.id   AF-A0A5J6UD36-F1
#
_cell.length_a   1.000
_cell.length_b   1.000
_cell.length_c   1.000
_cell.angle_alpha   90.00
_cell.angle_beta   90.00
_cell.angle_gamma   90.00
#
_symmetry.space_group_name_H-M   'P 1'
#
loop_
_entity.id
_entity.type
_entity.pdbx_description
1 polymer ?
#
loop_
_entity_poly.entity_id
_entity_poly.type
_entity_poly.pdbx_seq_one_letter_code
_entity_poly.pdbx_strand_id
1 'polypeptide(L)'
;MSSSPDPPRPPITSVIKPRTSMRKVPAGVAVVMFCAWAVHPGLLAYTFAAGEKGTATVGECVESRRGPATCHGTWRTGSGETGEGEIYNLDSREDEGRTLPVRVGPLGPHGHGWERAWVSPGIGGIVLVLLGLGYTLIYRGVFRRGRKLADELLAAPGALIVSDGGSRLADGSPHTIARALPEAPPGHRRLDLPGRAARHGELGLPKDGRTFFVSVAGTGERPLMLLEHRSEKRLEPETVLHDPSGVPRLLIRRTDGTRFRILDAGGTELGTAAPAGDGGVLSMEVRDADGKVVAEAAGRGLTKWVLRVEPDAPPPLRDAALALAFIQLRGAY
;
A
#
# COMPACT_ATOMS: atom_id res chain seq x y z
N MET A 1 -51.45 -37.26 -1.32
CA MET A 1 -50.61 -36.05 -1.23
C MET A 1 -49.23 -36.43 -1.74
N SER A 2 -48.93 -36.08 -3.00
CA SER A 2 -47.68 -36.41 -3.67
C SER A 2 -46.81 -35.14 -3.68
N SER A 3 -45.72 -35.15 -2.92
CA SER A 3 -44.77 -34.05 -2.85
C SER A 3 -43.84 -34.10 -4.05
N SER A 4 -43.98 -33.13 -4.96
CA SER A 4 -43.08 -32.90 -6.09
C SER A 4 -41.71 -32.44 -5.56
N PRO A 5 -40.59 -33.03 -6.02
CA PRO A 5 -39.26 -32.56 -5.66
C PRO A 5 -38.93 -31.27 -6.41
N ASP A 6 -38.41 -30.27 -5.69
CA ASP A 6 -37.96 -29.00 -6.24
C ASP A 6 -36.79 -29.20 -7.23
N PRO A 7 -36.74 -28.45 -8.34
CA PRO A 7 -35.63 -28.52 -9.27
C PRO A 7 -34.34 -27.95 -8.67
N PRO A 8 -33.17 -28.50 -9.04
CA PRO A 8 -31.88 -28.05 -8.53
C PRO A 8 -31.58 -26.61 -8.97
N ARG A 9 -31.21 -25.76 -8.01
CA ARG A 9 -30.76 -24.39 -8.29
C ARG A 9 -29.44 -24.43 -9.07
N PRO A 10 -29.28 -23.59 -10.11
CA PRO A 10 -28.02 -23.52 -10.86
C PRO A 10 -26.88 -22.97 -9.99
N PRO A 11 -25.64 -23.42 -10.22
CA PRO A 11 -24.48 -22.94 -9.47
C PRO A 11 -24.25 -21.45 -9.74
N ILE A 12 -24.04 -20.69 -8.66
CA ILE A 12 -23.67 -19.28 -8.70
C ILE A 12 -22.24 -19.19 -9.25
N THR A 13 -22.12 -18.96 -10.55
CA THR A 13 -20.86 -18.58 -11.21
C THR A 13 -20.48 -17.19 -10.73
N SER A 14 -19.75 -17.12 -9.62
CA SER A 14 -19.08 -15.89 -9.21
C SER A 14 -17.96 -15.57 -10.23
N VAL A 15 -18.26 -14.63 -11.12
CA VAL A 15 -17.27 -14.08 -12.06
C VAL A 15 -16.22 -13.35 -11.24
N ILE A 16 -15.07 -13.98 -11.02
CA ILE A 16 -13.90 -13.34 -10.41
C ILE A 16 -13.40 -12.30 -11.40
N LYS A 17 -13.76 -11.04 -11.14
CA LYS A 17 -13.27 -9.88 -11.89
C LYS A 17 -11.74 -9.87 -11.82
N PRO A 18 -11.03 -9.79 -12.95
CA PRO A 18 -9.58 -9.62 -12.93
C PRO A 18 -9.27 -8.35 -12.12
N ARG A 19 -8.45 -8.53 -11.08
CA ARG A 19 -8.02 -7.47 -10.17
C ARG A 19 -7.15 -6.51 -10.97
N THR A 20 -7.79 -5.56 -11.65
CA THR A 20 -7.12 -4.51 -12.40
C THR A 20 -6.15 -3.82 -11.46
N SER A 21 -4.92 -3.67 -11.92
CA SER A 21 -3.81 -3.02 -11.24
C SER A 21 -4.26 -1.66 -10.66
N MET A 22 -4.68 -1.68 -9.41
CA MET A 22 -5.20 -0.56 -8.61
C MET A 22 -4.11 0.46 -8.24
N ARG A 23 -2.96 0.42 -8.93
CA ARG A 23 -1.73 1.13 -8.56
C ARG A 23 -1.51 2.45 -9.29
N LYS A 24 -2.22 2.72 -10.39
CA LYS A 24 -2.14 4.03 -11.08
C LYS A 24 -3.17 5.05 -10.57
N VAL A 25 -4.26 4.58 -9.96
CA VAL A 25 -5.31 5.43 -9.37
C VAL A 25 -4.77 6.35 -8.26
N PRO A 26 -3.98 5.90 -7.28
CA PRO A 26 -3.57 6.76 -6.17
C PRO A 26 -2.59 7.86 -6.59
N ALA A 27 -1.70 7.59 -7.54
CA ALA A 27 -0.77 8.61 -8.06
C ALA A 27 -1.50 9.70 -8.84
N GLY A 28 -2.46 9.32 -9.70
CA GLY A 28 -3.30 10.28 -10.42
C GLY A 28 -4.13 11.14 -9.47
N VAL A 29 -4.76 10.53 -8.45
CA VAL A 29 -5.53 11.26 -7.43
C VAL A 29 -4.65 12.24 -6.65
N ALA A 30 -3.44 11.83 -6.25
CA ALA A 30 -2.52 12.72 -5.53
C ALA A 30 -2.11 13.94 -6.37
N VAL A 31 -1.83 13.74 -7.66
CA VAL A 31 -1.52 14.84 -8.59
C VAL A 31 -2.72 15.78 -8.74
N VAL A 32 -3.93 15.24 -8.93
CA VAL A 32 -5.14 16.06 -9.05
C VAL A 32 -5.40 16.86 -7.77
N MET A 33 -5.28 16.23 -6.59
CA MET A 33 -5.44 16.89 -5.29
C MET A 33 -4.40 17.99 -5.09
N PHE A 34 -3.15 17.75 -5.47
CA PHE A 34 -2.09 18.75 -5.41
C PHE A 34 -2.37 19.92 -6.35
N CYS A 35 -2.74 19.65 -7.61
CA CYS A 35 -3.10 20.69 -8.56
C CYS A 35 -4.28 21.51 -8.05
N ALA A 36 -5.34 20.86 -7.57
CA ALA A 36 -6.51 21.54 -6.99
C ALA A 36 -6.14 22.41 -5.79
N TRP A 37 -5.28 21.90 -4.89
CA TRP A 37 -4.74 22.68 -3.77
C TRP A 37 -3.91 23.88 -4.23
N ALA A 38 -3.10 23.72 -5.29
CA ALA A 38 -2.22 24.76 -5.82
C ALA A 38 -2.94 25.86 -6.61
N VAL A 39 -4.14 25.59 -7.15
CA VAL A 39 -4.93 26.62 -7.88
C VAL A 39 -5.19 27.83 -7.01
N HIS A 40 -5.71 27.63 -5.79
CA HIS A 40 -6.08 28.73 -4.89
C HIS A 40 -4.91 29.68 -4.55
N PRO A 41 -3.75 29.19 -4.04
CA PRO A 41 -2.59 30.07 -3.82
C PRO A 41 -2.04 30.67 -5.10
N GLY A 42 -2.12 29.97 -6.24
CA GLY A 42 -1.73 30.53 -7.54
C GLY A 42 -2.60 31.73 -7.94
N LEU A 43 -3.91 31.63 -7.75
CA LEU A 43 -4.85 32.73 -7.99
C LEU A 43 -4.62 33.89 -7.03
N LEU A 44 -4.37 33.63 -5.74
CA LEU A 44 -4.03 34.68 -4.78
C LEU A 44 -2.74 35.40 -5.17
N ALA A 45 -1.67 34.66 -5.51
CA ALA A 45 -0.40 35.24 -5.93
C ALA A 45 -0.58 36.12 -7.19
N TYR A 46 -1.38 35.65 -8.15
CA TYR A 46 -1.74 36.45 -9.32
C TYR A 46 -2.50 37.73 -8.94
N THR A 47 -3.53 37.64 -8.09
CA THR A 47 -4.31 38.80 -7.64
C THR A 47 -3.44 39.85 -6.97
N PHE A 48 -2.49 39.46 -6.12
CA PHE A 48 -1.62 40.44 -5.45
C PHE A 48 -0.52 41.00 -6.36
N ALA A 49 0.03 40.21 -7.29
CA ALA A 49 1.10 40.64 -8.19
C ALA A 49 0.59 41.46 -9.38
N ALA A 50 -0.48 40.99 -10.03
CA ALA A 50 -0.98 41.49 -11.30
C ALA A 50 -2.44 41.97 -11.26
N GLY A 51 -3.15 41.78 -10.14
CA GLY A 51 -4.53 42.24 -9.99
C GLY A 51 -4.65 43.75 -10.14
N GLU A 52 -5.78 44.18 -10.70
CA GLU A 52 -6.06 45.58 -10.93
C GLU A 52 -6.18 46.32 -9.60
N LYS A 53 -5.56 47.50 -9.49
CA LYS A 53 -5.68 48.33 -8.29
C LYS A 53 -7.08 48.92 -8.24
N GLY A 54 -7.70 48.91 -7.06
CA GLY A 54 -8.99 49.52 -6.84
C GLY A 54 -9.11 50.08 -5.43
N THR A 55 -10.26 50.69 -5.16
CA THR A 55 -10.67 51.13 -3.84
C THR A 55 -11.99 50.47 -3.50
N ALA A 56 -12.11 49.91 -2.31
CA ALA A 56 -13.36 49.31 -1.84
C ALA A 56 -13.86 49.99 -0.57
N THR A 57 -15.16 50.20 -0.48
CA THR A 57 -15.86 50.65 0.73
C THR A 57 -16.60 49.46 1.32
N VAL A 58 -16.16 49.05 2.51
CA VAL A 58 -16.73 47.92 3.24
C VAL A 58 -18.01 48.39 3.92
N GLY A 59 -19.12 47.72 3.64
CA GLY A 59 -20.43 48.03 4.21
C GLY A 59 -20.63 47.30 5.52
N GLU A 60 -20.71 45.97 5.47
CA GLU A 60 -21.00 45.11 6.62
C GLU A 60 -20.03 43.91 6.68
N CYS A 61 -19.71 43.47 7.90
CA CYS A 61 -18.94 42.25 8.12
C CYS A 61 -19.68 41.31 9.08
N VAL A 62 -19.87 40.06 8.65
CA VAL A 62 -20.56 39.03 9.44
C VAL A 62 -19.52 38.04 9.98
N GLU A 63 -19.34 38.02 11.30
CA GLU A 63 -18.51 37.01 11.96
C GLU A 63 -19.19 35.63 11.90
N SER A 64 -18.44 34.61 11.47
CA SER A 64 -18.89 33.23 11.46
C SER A 64 -18.40 32.48 12.70
N ARG A 65 -19.29 31.73 13.38
CA ARG A 65 -18.92 30.89 14.54
C ARG A 65 -18.05 29.68 14.17
N ARG A 66 -17.97 29.30 12.89
CA ARG A 66 -17.29 28.08 12.41
C ARG A 66 -16.35 28.32 11.23
N GLY A 67 -16.07 29.56 10.87
CA GLY A 67 -15.28 29.89 9.68
C GLY A 67 -14.74 31.31 9.69
N PRO A 68 -14.02 31.73 8.63
CA PRO A 68 -13.60 33.11 8.48
C PRO A 68 -14.81 34.04 8.40
N ALA A 69 -14.65 35.29 8.85
CA ALA A 69 -15.67 36.32 8.68
C ALA A 69 -15.83 36.67 7.20
N THR A 70 -17.04 37.04 6.81
CA THR A 70 -17.40 37.46 5.45
C THR A 70 -17.76 38.93 5.47
N CYS A 71 -17.12 39.73 4.61
CA CYS A 71 -17.35 41.17 4.51
C CYS A 71 -17.91 41.52 3.13
N HIS A 72 -18.94 42.35 3.09
CA HIS A 72 -19.57 42.83 1.86
C HIS A 72 -19.37 44.34 1.68
N GLY A 73 -19.30 44.79 0.43
CA GLY A 73 -19.16 46.21 0.12
C GLY A 73 -19.17 46.49 -1.37
N THR A 74 -18.83 47.74 -1.70
CA THR A 74 -18.71 48.20 -3.09
C THR A 74 -17.25 48.49 -3.41
N TRP A 75 -16.84 48.31 -4.65
CA TRP A 75 -15.49 48.66 -5.10
C TRP A 75 -15.50 49.35 -6.45
N ARG A 76 -14.43 50.10 -6.69
CA ARG A 76 -14.12 50.72 -7.97
C ARG A 76 -12.70 50.39 -8.39
N THR A 77 -12.52 49.90 -9.60
CA THR A 77 -11.21 49.60 -10.18
C THR A 77 -10.54 50.87 -10.71
N GLY A 78 -9.24 50.79 -11.00
CA GLY A 78 -8.47 51.90 -11.56
C GLY A 78 -8.93 52.30 -12.98
N SER A 79 -9.46 51.35 -13.75
CA SER A 79 -10.11 51.59 -15.05
C SER A 79 -11.50 52.24 -14.92
N GLY A 80 -12.05 52.31 -13.71
CA GLY A 80 -13.32 52.97 -13.43
C GLY A 80 -14.53 52.04 -13.39
N GLU A 81 -14.35 50.73 -13.55
CA GLU A 81 -15.41 49.75 -13.32
C GLU A 81 -15.82 49.73 -11.86
N THR A 82 -17.10 49.52 -11.59
CA THR A 82 -17.65 49.44 -10.24
C THR A 82 -18.34 48.10 -10.03
N GLY A 83 -18.21 47.54 -8.82
CA GLY A 83 -18.88 46.30 -8.43
C GLY A 83 -19.35 46.32 -6.98
N GLU A 84 -20.17 45.35 -6.63
CA GLU A 84 -20.70 45.11 -5.28
C GLU A 84 -20.67 43.61 -4.98
N GLY A 85 -20.37 43.24 -3.73
CA GLY A 85 -20.23 41.85 -3.32
C GLY A 85 -19.25 41.62 -2.18
N GLU A 86 -18.77 40.38 -2.05
CA GLU A 86 -17.81 39.97 -1.01
C GLU A 86 -16.41 40.57 -1.27
N ILE A 87 -15.77 41.05 -0.21
CA ILE A 87 -14.39 41.54 -0.20
C ILE A 87 -13.57 40.64 0.70
N TYR A 88 -12.56 40.00 0.10
CA TYR A 88 -11.74 38.98 0.76
C TYR A 88 -10.56 39.58 1.53
N ASN A 89 -10.02 38.79 2.47
CA ASN A 89 -8.80 39.08 3.22
C ASN A 89 -8.89 40.35 4.11
N LEU A 90 -10.08 40.62 4.65
CA LEU A 90 -10.36 41.72 5.58
C LEU A 90 -10.39 41.25 7.04
N ASP A 91 -10.17 42.20 7.96
CA ASP A 91 -10.46 42.02 9.38
C ASP A 91 -11.84 42.58 9.70
N SER A 92 -12.76 41.70 10.06
CA SER A 92 -14.17 42.06 10.29
C SER A 92 -14.36 43.10 11.39
N ARG A 93 -13.40 43.26 12.31
CA ARG A 93 -13.50 44.22 13.42
C ARG A 93 -12.89 45.58 13.09
N GLU A 94 -11.87 45.59 12.24
CA GLU A 94 -11.09 46.80 11.96
C GLU A 94 -11.47 47.49 10.64
N ASP A 95 -12.08 46.75 9.72
CA ASP A 95 -12.30 47.20 8.34
C ASP A 95 -13.76 47.53 8.00
N GLU A 96 -14.73 47.18 8.85
CA GLU A 96 -16.14 47.51 8.64
C GLU A 96 -16.37 49.03 8.58
N GLY A 97 -17.15 49.48 7.59
CA GLY A 97 -17.42 50.90 7.35
C GLY A 97 -16.25 51.70 6.77
N ARG A 98 -15.11 51.08 6.46
CA ARG A 98 -13.92 51.77 5.96
C ARG A 98 -13.75 51.65 4.45
N THR A 99 -13.04 52.63 3.90
CA THR A 99 -12.59 52.62 2.51
C THR A 99 -11.11 52.26 2.45
N LEU A 100 -10.77 51.20 1.71
CA LEU A 100 -9.43 50.59 1.68
C LEU A 100 -8.93 50.43 0.23
N PRO A 101 -7.61 50.44 0.01
CA PRO A 101 -7.05 49.95 -1.25
C PRO A 101 -7.25 48.44 -1.38
N VAL A 102 -7.64 47.99 -2.57
CA VAL A 102 -7.83 46.56 -2.89
C VAL A 102 -7.12 46.17 -4.18
N ARG A 103 -6.92 44.87 -4.35
CA ARG A 103 -6.53 44.26 -5.63
C ARG A 103 -7.68 43.40 -6.15
N VAL A 104 -8.12 43.66 -7.36
CA VAL A 104 -9.19 42.91 -8.01
C VAL A 104 -8.57 41.88 -8.95
N GLY A 105 -8.85 40.60 -8.69
CA GLY A 105 -8.38 39.48 -9.50
C GLY A 105 -9.52 38.50 -9.83
N PRO A 106 -9.20 37.31 -10.36
CA PRO A 106 -10.20 36.34 -10.80
C PRO A 106 -11.16 35.85 -9.71
N LEU A 107 -10.75 35.97 -8.44
CA LEU A 107 -11.54 35.61 -7.27
C LEU A 107 -12.29 36.80 -6.66
N GLY A 108 -12.22 37.99 -7.27
CA GLY A 108 -12.83 39.22 -6.75
C GLY A 108 -11.84 40.12 -5.98
N PRO A 109 -12.36 41.16 -5.31
CA PRO A 109 -11.54 42.16 -4.61
C PRO A 109 -10.94 41.59 -3.32
N HIS A 110 -9.63 41.74 -3.16
CA HIS A 110 -8.88 41.38 -1.97
C HIS A 110 -8.32 42.64 -1.31
N GLY A 111 -8.69 42.86 -0.05
CA GLY A 111 -8.06 43.86 0.80
C GLY A 111 -6.80 43.33 1.46
N HIS A 112 -5.95 44.25 1.92
CA HIS A 112 -4.63 43.96 2.53
C HIS A 112 -3.69 43.13 1.63
N GLY A 113 -2.42 43.00 1.99
CA GLY A 113 -1.41 42.34 1.17
C GLY A 113 -1.25 40.85 1.45
N TRP A 114 -0.14 40.30 0.96
CA TRP A 114 0.24 38.90 1.14
C TRP A 114 0.34 38.52 2.63
N GLU A 115 0.63 39.47 3.52
CA GLU A 115 0.87 39.29 4.95
C GLU A 115 -0.28 38.62 5.74
N ARG A 116 -1.52 38.71 5.28
CA ARG A 116 -2.67 37.97 5.85
C ARG A 116 -3.05 36.74 5.02
N ALA A 117 -2.87 36.81 3.70
CA ALA A 117 -3.30 35.75 2.78
C ALA A 117 -2.39 34.50 2.81
N TRP A 118 -1.15 34.60 3.29
CA TRP A 118 -0.16 33.51 3.23
C TRP A 118 -0.39 32.39 4.24
N VAL A 119 -1.15 32.61 5.32
CA VAL A 119 -1.26 31.64 6.44
C VAL A 119 -1.88 30.31 5.99
N SER A 120 -3.01 30.37 5.28
CA SER A 120 -3.70 29.17 4.76
C SER A 120 -2.84 28.33 3.80
N PRO A 121 -2.25 28.91 2.73
CA PRO A 121 -1.36 28.14 1.85
C PRO A 121 -0.05 27.75 2.53
N GLY A 122 0.45 28.54 3.48
CA GLY A 122 1.64 28.20 4.27
C GLY A 122 1.44 26.93 5.10
N ILE A 123 0.33 26.82 5.83
CA ILE A 123 -0.01 25.62 6.62
C ILE A 123 -0.15 24.39 5.70
N GLY A 124 -0.87 24.54 4.57
CA GLY A 124 -1.00 23.45 3.59
C GLY A 124 0.34 22.98 3.03
N GLY A 125 1.24 23.93 2.71
CA GLY A 125 2.58 23.63 2.23
C GLY A 125 3.42 22.90 3.27
N ILE A 126 3.36 23.32 4.54
CA ILE A 126 4.07 22.65 5.64
C ILE A 126 3.63 21.19 5.78
N VAL A 127 2.32 20.91 5.74
CA VAL A 127 1.80 19.53 5.82
C VAL A 127 2.34 18.68 4.67
N LEU A 128 2.35 19.20 3.44
CA LEU A 128 2.90 18.48 2.28
C LEU A 128 4.41 18.21 2.43
N VAL A 129 5.17 19.18 2.91
CA VAL A 129 6.60 19.02 3.20
C VAL A 129 6.83 17.96 4.27
N LEU A 130 6.07 17.97 5.36
CA LEU A 130 6.17 16.98 6.42
C LEU A 130 5.81 15.57 5.93
N LEU A 131 4.77 15.43 5.11
CA LEU A 131 4.40 14.15 4.49
C LEU A 131 5.50 13.66 3.53
N GLY A 132 6.04 14.53 2.69
CA GLY A 132 7.14 14.21 1.78
C GLY A 132 8.42 13.82 2.51
N LEU A 133 8.74 14.53 3.60
CA LEU A 133 9.88 14.23 4.46
C LEU A 133 9.68 12.89 5.17
N GLY A 134 8.51 12.65 5.76
CA GLY A 134 8.16 11.38 6.39
C GLY A 134 8.26 10.20 5.41
N TYR A 135 7.69 10.34 4.21
CA TYR A 135 7.83 9.35 3.14
C TYR A 135 9.30 9.09 2.79
N THR A 136 10.10 10.16 2.65
CA THR A 136 11.53 10.04 2.32
C THR A 136 12.31 9.34 3.43
N LEU A 137 12.04 9.64 4.70
CA LEU A 137 12.68 8.99 5.84
C LEU A 137 12.31 7.51 5.91
N ILE A 138 11.03 7.16 5.73
CA ILE A 138 10.58 5.76 5.67
C ILE A 138 11.23 5.04 4.49
N TYR A 139 11.26 5.67 3.30
CA TYR A 139 11.90 5.12 2.11
C TYR A 139 13.39 4.83 2.36
N ARG A 140 14.13 5.78 2.95
CA ARG A 140 15.56 5.62 3.23
C ARG A 140 15.83 4.62 4.35
N GLY A 141 15.01 4.60 5.40
CA GLY A 141 15.21 3.72 6.55
C GLY A 141 14.84 2.28 6.29
N VAL A 142 13.72 2.04 5.60
CA VAL A 142 13.15 0.70 5.42
C VAL A 142 13.51 0.12 4.05
N PHE A 143 13.29 0.87 2.96
CA PHE A 143 13.38 0.32 1.61
C PHE A 143 14.80 0.31 1.05
N ARG A 144 15.65 1.26 1.43
CA ARG A 144 17.02 1.34 0.88
C ARG A 144 17.88 0.14 1.26
N ARG A 145 17.77 -0.35 2.50
CA ARG A 145 18.55 -1.50 2.99
C ARG A 145 18.13 -2.79 2.29
N GLY A 146 16.83 -3.09 2.29
CA GLY A 146 16.27 -4.24 1.55
C GLY A 146 16.58 -4.19 0.06
N ARG A 147 16.53 -3.00 -0.57
CA ARG A 147 16.87 -2.85 -1.99
C ARG A 147 18.35 -3.10 -2.28
N LYS A 148 19.25 -2.63 -1.41
CA LYS A 148 20.69 -2.89 -1.55
C LYS A 148 20.98 -4.39 -1.49
N LEU A 149 20.44 -5.08 -0.48
CA LEU A 149 20.56 -6.53 -0.36
C LEU A 149 19.92 -7.25 -1.56
N ALA A 150 18.76 -6.81 -2.02
CA ALA A 150 18.12 -7.39 -3.20
C ALA A 150 18.96 -7.24 -4.48
N ASP A 151 19.63 -6.10 -4.67
CA ASP A 151 20.52 -5.89 -5.80
C ASP A 151 21.82 -6.72 -5.65
N GLU A 152 22.34 -6.92 -4.43
CA GLU A 152 23.47 -7.83 -4.14
C GLU A 152 23.09 -9.30 -4.42
N LEU A 153 21.93 -9.77 -3.96
CA LEU A 153 21.43 -11.11 -4.23
C LEU A 153 21.21 -11.34 -5.73
N LEU A 154 20.70 -10.34 -6.45
CA LEU A 154 20.42 -10.44 -7.88
C LEU A 154 21.70 -10.53 -8.74
N ALA A 155 22.82 -10.00 -8.25
CA ALA A 155 24.11 -10.13 -8.91
C ALA A 155 24.69 -11.54 -8.81
N ALA A 156 24.22 -12.37 -7.87
CA ALA A 156 24.65 -13.74 -7.71
C ALA A 156 23.97 -14.69 -8.71
N PRO A 157 24.66 -15.74 -9.18
CA PRO A 157 24.07 -16.74 -10.06
C PRO A 157 22.94 -17.51 -9.37
N GLY A 158 21.89 -17.86 -10.13
CA GLY A 158 20.75 -18.62 -9.61
C GLY A 158 19.69 -17.78 -8.86
N ALA A 159 19.84 -16.45 -8.81
CA ALA A 159 18.86 -15.58 -8.20
C ALA A 159 17.54 -15.52 -8.99
N LEU A 160 16.44 -15.48 -8.24
CA LEU A 160 15.06 -15.43 -8.72
C LEU A 160 14.40 -14.11 -8.33
N ILE A 161 13.73 -13.46 -9.27
CA ILE A 161 12.83 -12.34 -9.02
C ILE A 161 11.42 -12.89 -8.83
N VAL A 162 10.92 -12.84 -7.60
CA VAL A 162 9.58 -13.30 -7.21
C VAL A 162 8.60 -12.12 -7.23
N SER A 163 7.42 -12.35 -7.79
CA SER A 163 6.33 -11.38 -7.93
C SER A 163 4.96 -12.09 -7.81
N ASP A 164 3.86 -11.34 -7.78
CA ASP A 164 2.51 -11.93 -7.58
C ASP A 164 2.13 -13.03 -8.60
N GLY A 165 2.65 -12.94 -9.82
CA GLY A 165 2.36 -13.88 -10.91
C GLY A 165 3.33 -15.06 -11.03
N GLY A 166 4.35 -15.16 -10.16
CA GLY A 166 5.37 -16.21 -10.23
C GLY A 166 6.79 -15.69 -10.02
N SER A 167 7.77 -16.48 -10.44
CA SER A 167 9.19 -16.14 -10.35
C SER A 167 9.86 -16.15 -11.72
N ARG A 168 10.90 -15.33 -11.88
CA ARG A 168 11.74 -15.22 -13.07
C ARG A 168 13.20 -15.31 -12.70
N LEU A 169 14.03 -15.80 -13.61
CA LEU A 169 15.48 -15.70 -13.48
C LEU A 169 15.94 -14.25 -13.69
N ALA A 170 17.20 -13.98 -13.33
CA ALA A 170 17.81 -12.65 -13.48
C ALA A 170 17.82 -12.15 -14.95
N ASP A 171 17.89 -13.07 -15.92
CA ASP A 171 17.81 -12.77 -17.37
C ASP A 171 16.39 -12.45 -17.86
N GLY A 172 15.39 -12.53 -16.96
CA GLY A 172 13.98 -12.25 -17.25
C GLY A 172 13.17 -13.46 -17.74
N SER A 173 13.82 -14.60 -17.98
CA SER A 173 13.13 -15.84 -18.37
C SER A 173 12.21 -16.33 -17.25
N PRO A 174 11.04 -16.90 -17.59
CA PRO A 174 10.13 -17.43 -16.58
C PRO A 174 10.78 -18.63 -15.86
N HIS A 175 10.56 -18.72 -14.55
CA HIS A 175 10.98 -19.87 -13.74
C HIS A 175 9.75 -20.60 -13.17
N THR A 176 8.84 -19.85 -12.53
CA THR A 176 7.54 -20.38 -12.11
C THR A 176 6.41 -19.41 -12.41
N ILE A 177 5.20 -19.95 -12.50
CA ILE A 177 3.94 -19.23 -12.63
C ILE A 177 3.11 -19.51 -11.37
N ALA A 178 2.61 -18.46 -10.73
CA ALA A 178 1.72 -18.55 -9.58
C ALA A 178 0.29 -18.16 -9.97
N ARG A 179 -0.69 -19.02 -9.71
CA ARG A 179 -2.10 -18.77 -9.99
C ARG A 179 -2.93 -18.96 -8.72
N ALA A 180 -3.71 -17.95 -8.36
CA ALA A 180 -4.70 -18.10 -7.29
C ALA A 180 -5.80 -19.06 -7.73
N LEU A 181 -6.19 -19.97 -6.84
CA LEU A 181 -7.29 -20.89 -7.04
C LEU A 181 -8.49 -20.44 -6.19
N PRO A 182 -9.71 -20.53 -6.73
CA PRO A 182 -10.92 -20.11 -6.02
C PRO A 182 -11.26 -21.03 -4.83
N GLU A 183 -10.88 -22.30 -4.92
CA GLU A 183 -11.17 -23.33 -3.93
C GLU A 183 -10.02 -24.35 -3.81
N ALA A 184 -10.15 -25.29 -2.87
CA ALA A 184 -9.19 -26.35 -2.67
C ALA A 184 -9.13 -27.25 -3.92
N PRO A 185 -7.92 -27.56 -4.43
CA PRO A 185 -7.80 -28.42 -5.61
C PRO A 185 -8.20 -29.87 -5.31
N PRO A 186 -8.57 -30.66 -6.33
CA PRO A 186 -8.88 -32.08 -6.16
C PRO A 186 -7.73 -32.85 -5.49
N GLY A 187 -8.05 -33.74 -4.55
CA GLY A 187 -7.06 -34.52 -3.80
C GLY A 187 -6.41 -33.77 -2.63
N HIS A 188 -6.79 -32.50 -2.38
CA HIS A 188 -6.33 -31.74 -1.22
C HIS A 188 -6.55 -32.50 0.10
N ARG A 189 -5.47 -32.62 0.88
CA ARG A 189 -5.51 -33.16 2.23
C ARG A 189 -5.05 -32.11 3.21
N ARG A 190 -5.91 -31.77 4.15
CA ARG A 190 -5.62 -30.80 5.21
C ARG A 190 -4.55 -31.35 6.17
N LEU A 191 -3.52 -30.57 6.44
CA LEU A 191 -2.57 -30.79 7.55
C LEU A 191 -2.88 -29.83 8.69
N ASP A 192 -3.23 -30.32 9.87
CA ASP A 192 -3.36 -29.51 11.08
C ASP A 192 -2.37 -30.00 12.13
N LEU A 193 -1.44 -29.13 12.54
CA LEU A 193 -0.48 -29.42 13.61
C LEU A 193 -0.75 -28.51 14.81
N PRO A 194 -0.67 -29.02 16.06
CA PRO A 194 -0.85 -28.18 17.25
C PRO A 194 0.28 -27.15 17.40
N GLY A 195 0.09 -26.15 18.27
CA GLY A 195 1.14 -25.18 18.62
C GLY A 195 1.22 -23.93 17.72
N ARG A 196 0.09 -23.50 17.16
CA ARG A 196 -0.01 -22.21 16.46
C ARG A 196 -0.02 -21.08 17.49
N ALA A 197 0.82 -20.07 17.31
CA ALA A 197 0.93 -18.96 18.24
C ALA A 197 -0.36 -18.12 18.26
N ALA A 198 -0.74 -17.63 19.44
CA ALA A 198 -1.81 -16.66 19.57
C ALA A 198 -1.36 -15.33 18.96
N ARG A 199 -2.24 -14.72 18.17
CA ARG A 199 -2.03 -13.39 17.61
C ARG A 199 -2.56 -12.35 18.60
N HIS A 200 -1.71 -11.43 19.03
CA HIS A 200 -2.07 -10.31 19.89
C HIS A 200 -2.20 -9.02 19.05
N GLY A 201 -3.43 -8.57 18.81
CA GLY A 201 -3.73 -7.31 18.12
C GLY A 201 -4.94 -7.36 17.18
N GLU A 202 -5.75 -6.29 17.17
CA GLU A 202 -6.99 -6.16 16.38
C GLU A 202 -6.78 -5.42 15.05
N LEU A 203 -5.67 -5.65 14.34
CA LEU A 203 -5.42 -4.97 13.08
C LEU A 203 -6.29 -5.54 11.95
N GLY A 204 -7.50 -4.99 11.80
CA GLY A 204 -8.26 -4.87 10.54
C GLY A 204 -8.55 -6.12 9.71
N LEU A 205 -8.27 -7.31 10.23
CA LEU A 205 -8.47 -8.55 9.49
C LEU A 205 -9.95 -8.96 9.49
N PRO A 206 -10.41 -9.66 8.44
CA PRO A 206 -11.78 -10.15 8.33
C PRO A 206 -12.16 -10.95 9.57
N LYS A 207 -13.37 -10.73 10.08
CA LYS A 207 -13.87 -11.34 11.33
C LYS A 207 -13.78 -12.87 11.35
N ASP A 208 -13.77 -13.51 10.17
CA ASP A 208 -13.96 -14.97 10.02
C ASP A 208 -12.69 -15.73 9.60
N GLY A 209 -11.53 -15.05 9.60
CA GLY A 209 -10.33 -15.64 8.99
C GLY A 209 -10.45 -15.78 7.47
N ARG A 210 -9.37 -16.20 6.81
CA ARG A 210 -9.35 -16.48 5.37
C ARG A 210 -8.42 -17.64 5.06
N THR A 211 -8.91 -18.52 4.21
CA THR A 211 -8.12 -19.54 3.52
C THR A 211 -8.12 -19.25 2.03
N PHE A 212 -6.97 -19.35 1.38
CA PHE A 212 -6.90 -19.31 -0.07
C PHE A 212 -5.79 -20.24 -0.56
N PHE A 213 -5.90 -20.59 -1.83
CA PHE A 213 -5.02 -21.56 -2.48
C PHE A 213 -4.27 -20.89 -3.62
N VAL A 214 -3.00 -21.26 -3.81
CA VAL A 214 -2.17 -20.81 -4.93
C VAL A 214 -1.49 -22.03 -5.54
N SER A 215 -1.68 -22.25 -6.83
CA SER A 215 -0.88 -23.20 -7.59
C SER A 215 0.40 -22.55 -8.06
N VAL A 216 1.53 -23.21 -7.84
CA VAL A 216 2.84 -22.83 -8.37
C VAL A 216 3.26 -23.88 -9.38
N ALA A 217 3.38 -23.48 -10.64
CA ALA A 217 3.77 -24.33 -11.75
C ALA A 217 5.13 -23.91 -12.33
N GLY A 218 5.86 -24.86 -12.89
CA GLY A 218 7.10 -24.60 -13.62
C GLY A 218 6.85 -24.02 -15.01
N THR A 219 7.93 -23.82 -15.77
CA THR A 219 7.89 -23.25 -17.14
C THR A 219 7.08 -24.06 -18.15
N GLY A 220 6.95 -25.36 -17.95
CA GLY A 220 6.10 -26.24 -18.78
C GLY A 220 4.65 -26.37 -18.27
N GLU A 221 4.18 -25.44 -17.44
CA GLU A 221 2.89 -25.46 -16.73
C GLU A 221 2.64 -26.71 -15.86
N ARG A 222 3.67 -27.53 -15.64
CA ARG A 222 3.60 -28.67 -14.72
C ARG A 222 3.50 -28.14 -13.29
N PRO A 223 2.47 -28.52 -12.52
CA PRO A 223 2.36 -28.12 -11.12
C PRO A 223 3.59 -28.61 -10.34
N LEU A 224 4.21 -27.73 -9.58
CA LEU A 224 5.32 -28.04 -8.69
C LEU A 224 4.83 -28.22 -7.26
N MET A 225 3.97 -27.32 -6.82
CA MET A 225 3.39 -27.33 -5.48
C MET A 225 2.10 -26.52 -5.43
N LEU A 226 1.31 -26.79 -4.40
CA LEU A 226 0.12 -26.02 -4.03
C LEU A 226 0.36 -25.38 -2.66
N LEU A 227 0.09 -24.08 -2.56
CA LEU A 227 0.16 -23.34 -1.31
C LEU A 227 -1.26 -23.17 -0.77
N GLU A 228 -1.51 -23.70 0.42
CA GLU A 228 -2.70 -23.40 1.20
C GLU A 228 -2.29 -22.43 2.32
N HIS A 229 -2.76 -21.20 2.25
CA HIS A 229 -2.53 -20.25 3.33
C HIS A 229 -3.78 -20.11 4.17
N ARG A 230 -3.57 -20.08 5.49
CA ARG A 230 -4.63 -19.98 6.48
C ARG A 230 -4.33 -18.82 7.42
N SER A 231 -5.31 -17.96 7.56
CA SER A 231 -5.31 -16.88 8.53
C SER A 231 -6.56 -17.02 9.39
N GLU A 232 -6.39 -17.13 10.70
CA GLU A 232 -7.50 -17.23 11.65
C GLU A 232 -7.45 -16.04 12.61
N LYS A 233 -8.61 -15.59 13.09
CA LYS A 233 -8.75 -14.32 13.83
C LYS A 233 -7.77 -14.16 15.00
N ARG A 234 -7.45 -15.25 15.70
CA ARG A 234 -6.67 -15.22 16.96
C ARG A 234 -5.35 -15.97 16.88
N LEU A 235 -4.98 -16.44 15.70
CA LEU A 235 -3.77 -17.22 15.53
C LEU A 235 -2.90 -16.60 14.45
N GLU A 236 -1.59 -16.70 14.62
CA GLU A 236 -0.66 -16.32 13.57
C GLU A 236 -0.89 -17.18 12.32
N PRO A 237 -0.81 -16.60 11.11
CA PRO A 237 -1.09 -17.31 9.88
C PRO A 237 -0.03 -18.38 9.64
N GLU A 238 -0.45 -19.40 8.90
CA GLU A 238 0.42 -20.48 8.45
C GLU A 238 0.13 -20.81 6.99
N THR A 239 1.13 -21.37 6.32
CA THR A 239 1.02 -21.81 4.93
C THR A 239 1.48 -23.25 4.83
N VAL A 240 0.61 -24.12 4.33
CA VAL A 240 0.94 -25.51 4.03
C VAL A 240 1.37 -25.60 2.57
N LEU A 241 2.48 -26.30 2.34
CA LEU A 241 2.93 -26.68 1.00
C LEU A 241 2.47 -28.11 0.76
N HIS A 242 1.69 -28.31 -0.29
CA HIS A 242 1.30 -29.61 -0.78
C HIS A 242 2.06 -29.93 -2.04
N ASP A 243 2.31 -31.22 -2.26
CA ASP A 243 2.73 -31.69 -3.56
C ASP A 243 1.61 -31.53 -4.61
N PRO A 244 1.89 -31.76 -5.90
CA PRO A 244 0.89 -31.68 -6.97
C PRO A 244 -0.33 -32.60 -6.80
N SER A 245 -0.23 -33.64 -5.97
CA SER A 245 -1.33 -34.57 -5.67
C SER A 245 -2.23 -34.11 -4.53
N GLY A 246 -1.86 -33.02 -3.85
CA GLY A 246 -2.58 -32.47 -2.70
C GLY A 246 -2.12 -33.01 -1.34
N VAL A 247 -1.09 -33.86 -1.31
CA VAL A 247 -0.52 -34.39 -0.06
C VAL A 247 0.35 -33.32 0.59
N PRO A 248 0.12 -32.99 1.88
CA PRO A 248 0.92 -32.00 2.58
C PRO A 248 2.35 -32.50 2.76
N ARG A 249 3.32 -31.62 2.49
CA ARG A 249 4.75 -31.90 2.66
C ARG A 249 5.38 -31.06 3.76
N LEU A 250 4.99 -29.79 3.86
CA LEU A 250 5.60 -28.82 4.77
C LEU A 250 4.56 -27.88 5.34
N LEU A 251 4.81 -27.41 6.55
CA LEU A 251 4.07 -26.33 7.19
C LEU A 251 5.02 -25.17 7.52
N ILE A 252 4.74 -24.00 6.96
CA ILE A 252 5.41 -22.74 7.30
C ILE A 252 4.52 -22.02 8.31
N ARG A 253 5.00 -21.91 9.55
CA ARG A 253 4.24 -21.31 10.64
C ARG A 253 4.90 -20.01 11.08
N ARG A 254 4.15 -18.91 11.07
CA ARG A 254 4.62 -17.65 11.66
C ARG A 254 4.63 -17.75 13.18
N THR A 255 5.73 -17.32 13.81
CA THR A 255 5.90 -17.35 15.27
C THR A 255 5.65 -15.99 15.90
N ASP A 256 6.27 -14.95 15.35
CA ASP A 256 6.03 -13.54 15.64
C ASP A 256 6.25 -12.73 14.36
N GLY A 257 5.54 -11.62 14.17
CA GLY A 257 5.80 -10.64 13.11
C GLY A 257 6.32 -11.20 11.77
N THR A 258 7.64 -11.22 11.62
CA THR A 258 8.38 -11.64 10.40
C THR A 258 9.21 -12.91 10.56
N ARG A 259 9.03 -13.68 11.65
CA ARG A 259 9.73 -14.94 11.93
C ARG A 259 8.84 -16.15 11.69
N PHE A 260 9.44 -17.23 11.22
CA PHE A 260 8.75 -18.45 10.83
C PHE A 260 9.53 -19.70 11.26
N ARG A 261 8.78 -20.76 11.56
CA ARG A 261 9.27 -22.13 11.67
C ARG A 261 8.84 -22.92 10.43
N ILE A 262 9.72 -23.78 9.94
CA ILE A 262 9.47 -24.66 8.81
C ILE A 262 9.42 -26.08 9.36
N LEU A 263 8.25 -26.68 9.30
CA LEU A 263 7.97 -28.00 9.85
C LEU A 263 7.69 -28.99 8.71
N ASP A 264 8.08 -30.25 8.89
CA ASP A 264 7.61 -31.34 8.04
C ASP A 264 6.13 -31.68 8.31
N ALA A 265 5.57 -32.63 7.56
CA ALA A 265 4.20 -33.08 7.74
C ALA A 265 3.93 -33.79 9.09
N GLY A 266 4.98 -34.26 9.78
CA GLY A 266 4.91 -34.84 11.12
C GLY A 266 5.04 -33.82 12.25
N GLY A 267 5.42 -32.57 11.93
CA GLY A 267 5.68 -31.50 12.89
C GLY A 267 7.12 -31.40 13.37
N THR A 268 8.05 -32.16 12.79
CA THR A 268 9.49 -31.99 13.04
C THR A 268 9.97 -30.69 12.42
N GLU A 269 10.77 -29.93 13.16
CA GLU A 269 11.38 -28.72 12.61
C GLU A 269 12.51 -29.07 11.64
N LEU A 270 12.38 -28.57 10.41
CA LEU A 270 13.41 -28.67 9.38
C LEU A 270 14.29 -27.41 9.30
N GLY A 271 13.79 -26.30 9.82
CA GLY A 271 14.49 -25.02 9.76
C GLY A 271 13.65 -23.84 10.23
N THR A 272 14.23 -22.66 10.12
CA THR A 272 13.61 -21.38 10.51
C THR A 272 13.79 -20.33 9.43
N ALA A 273 12.95 -19.30 9.46
CA ALA A 273 13.15 -18.11 8.64
C ALA A 273 12.93 -16.84 9.45
N ALA A 274 13.80 -15.86 9.30
CA ALA A 274 13.75 -14.60 10.04
C ALA A 274 14.40 -13.46 9.22
N PRO A 275 14.18 -12.19 9.58
CA PRO A 275 14.88 -11.08 8.93
C PRO A 275 16.40 -11.28 8.88
N ALA A 276 17.00 -11.05 7.71
CA ALA A 276 18.44 -11.02 7.56
C ALA A 276 18.98 -9.83 8.35
N GLY A 277 20.04 -10.03 9.15
CA GLY A 277 20.47 -9.09 10.20
C GLY A 277 20.43 -7.61 9.79
N ASP A 278 21.10 -7.29 8.67
CA ASP A 278 21.21 -5.91 8.16
C ASP A 278 20.07 -5.46 7.24
N GLY A 279 19.30 -6.41 6.69
CA GLY A 279 18.25 -6.15 5.70
C GLY A 279 16.91 -5.72 6.30
N GLY A 280 16.73 -5.93 7.62
CA GLY A 280 15.52 -5.57 8.35
C GLY A 280 14.26 -6.28 7.84
N VAL A 281 13.08 -5.70 8.05
CA VAL A 281 11.77 -6.32 7.73
C VAL A 281 11.55 -6.63 6.24
N LEU A 282 12.37 -6.06 5.34
CA LEU A 282 12.35 -6.34 3.89
C LEU A 282 13.46 -7.32 3.50
N SER A 283 13.85 -8.19 4.41
CA SER A 283 14.80 -9.26 4.16
C SER A 283 14.39 -10.51 4.92
N MET A 284 14.94 -11.63 4.52
CA MET A 284 14.68 -12.92 5.14
C MET A 284 15.84 -13.87 4.84
N GLU A 285 16.35 -14.50 5.88
CA GLU A 285 17.23 -15.66 5.81
C GLU A 285 16.42 -16.90 6.16
N VAL A 286 16.61 -17.97 5.38
CA VAL A 286 16.12 -19.32 5.71
C VAL A 286 17.31 -20.14 6.16
N ARG A 287 17.19 -20.76 7.33
CA ARG A 287 18.21 -21.60 7.94
C ARG A 287 17.68 -23.02 8.12
N ASP A 288 18.54 -24.01 7.96
CA ASP A 288 18.23 -25.40 8.31
C ASP A 288 18.27 -25.63 9.83
N ALA A 289 18.04 -26.87 10.25
CA ALA A 289 18.05 -27.27 11.66
C ALA A 289 19.43 -27.09 12.35
N ASP A 290 20.52 -27.11 11.57
CA ASP A 290 21.87 -26.88 12.07
C ASP A 290 22.24 -25.37 12.11
N GLY A 291 21.33 -24.50 11.66
CA GLY A 291 21.48 -23.06 11.65
C GLY A 291 22.24 -22.51 10.42
N LYS A 292 22.57 -23.37 9.45
CA LYS A 292 23.21 -22.97 8.20
C LYS A 292 22.20 -22.26 7.30
N VAL A 293 22.62 -21.14 6.71
CA VAL A 293 21.80 -20.39 5.74
C VAL A 293 21.71 -21.19 4.44
N VAL A 294 20.48 -21.47 4.01
CA VAL A 294 20.18 -22.22 2.78
C VAL A 294 19.46 -21.38 1.74
N ALA A 295 18.90 -20.24 2.12
CA ALA A 295 18.34 -19.26 1.20
C ALA A 295 18.29 -17.87 1.83
N GLU A 296 18.36 -16.85 0.98
CA GLU A 296 18.21 -15.45 1.33
C GLU A 296 17.22 -14.77 0.39
N ALA A 297 16.38 -13.89 0.92
CA ALA A 297 15.49 -13.09 0.12
C ALA A 297 15.43 -11.64 0.60
N ALA A 298 15.24 -10.71 -0.33
CA ALA A 298 15.11 -9.30 0.00
C ALA A 298 14.12 -8.55 -0.91
N GLY A 299 13.42 -7.58 -0.34
CA GLY A 299 12.43 -6.77 -1.02
C GLY A 299 13.06 -5.74 -1.96
N ARG A 300 12.72 -5.83 -3.24
CA ARG A 300 13.06 -4.86 -4.29
C ARG A 300 11.85 -3.95 -4.58
N GLY A 301 11.56 -3.07 -3.62
CA GLY A 301 10.36 -2.24 -3.63
C GLY A 301 9.14 -2.96 -3.08
N LEU A 302 7.93 -2.54 -3.47
CA LEU A 302 6.67 -3.00 -2.84
C LEU A 302 6.08 -4.29 -3.40
N THR A 303 6.57 -4.83 -4.52
CA THR A 303 5.96 -5.99 -5.22
C THR A 303 6.95 -6.97 -5.81
N LYS A 304 8.22 -6.84 -5.45
CA LYS A 304 9.23 -7.76 -5.92
C LYS A 304 10.10 -8.15 -4.75
N TRP A 305 10.39 -9.44 -4.68
CA TRP A 305 11.43 -9.97 -3.82
C TRP A 305 12.46 -10.64 -4.71
N VAL A 306 13.73 -10.51 -4.36
CA VAL A 306 14.81 -11.28 -4.94
C VAL A 306 15.09 -12.42 -3.98
N LEU A 307 15.09 -13.65 -4.47
CA LEU A 307 15.36 -14.87 -3.71
C LEU A 307 16.59 -15.53 -4.31
N ARG A 308 17.55 -15.87 -3.45
CA ARG A 308 18.67 -16.73 -3.77
C ARG A 308 18.57 -17.98 -2.89
N VAL A 309 18.75 -19.14 -3.50
CA VAL A 309 18.79 -20.42 -2.79
C VAL A 309 20.17 -21.01 -3.01
N GLU A 310 20.80 -21.51 -1.94
CA GLU A 310 22.11 -22.15 -2.04
C GLU A 310 22.00 -23.45 -2.86
N PRO A 311 23.01 -23.79 -3.68
CA PRO A 311 22.93 -24.96 -4.57
C PRO A 311 22.72 -26.28 -3.86
N ASP A 312 23.21 -26.39 -2.63
CA ASP A 312 23.13 -27.58 -1.77
C ASP A 312 21.94 -27.55 -0.80
N ALA A 313 21.06 -26.55 -0.91
CA ALA A 313 19.87 -26.45 -0.08
C ALA A 313 18.98 -27.70 -0.25
N PRO A 314 18.56 -28.34 0.86
CA PRO A 314 17.62 -29.45 0.81
C PRO A 314 16.34 -29.07 0.04
N PRO A 315 15.79 -29.96 -0.80
CA PRO A 315 14.59 -29.65 -1.60
C PRO A 315 13.44 -29.05 -0.79
N PRO A 316 13.11 -29.54 0.42
CA PRO A 316 12.05 -28.96 1.23
C PRO A 316 12.28 -27.49 1.61
N LEU A 317 13.53 -27.12 1.93
CA LEU A 317 13.87 -25.76 2.35
C LEU A 317 13.94 -24.80 1.15
N ARG A 318 14.34 -25.29 -0.03
CA ARG A 318 14.23 -24.55 -1.28
C ARG A 318 12.77 -24.19 -1.61
N ASP A 319 11.87 -25.17 -1.50
CA ASP A 319 10.43 -24.96 -1.76
C ASP A 319 9.82 -24.00 -0.73
N ALA A 320 10.21 -24.16 0.55
CA ALA A 320 9.79 -23.26 1.63
C ALA A 320 10.28 -21.82 1.42
N ALA A 321 11.52 -21.62 0.96
CA ALA A 321 12.07 -20.30 0.69
C ALA A 321 11.31 -19.58 -0.45
N LEU A 322 10.95 -20.31 -1.51
CA LEU A 322 10.12 -19.79 -2.59
C LEU A 322 8.71 -19.43 -2.11
N ALA A 323 8.08 -20.30 -1.30
CA ALA A 323 6.78 -20.03 -0.71
C ALA A 323 6.81 -18.81 0.22
N LEU A 324 7.84 -18.67 1.06
CA LEU A 324 8.03 -17.52 1.94
C LEU A 324 8.18 -16.21 1.14
N ALA A 325 8.91 -16.21 0.02
CA ALA A 325 8.99 -15.04 -0.85
C ALA A 325 7.60 -14.64 -1.41
N PHE A 326 6.74 -15.61 -1.76
CA PHE A 326 5.35 -15.33 -2.11
C PHE A 326 4.52 -14.81 -0.93
N ILE A 327 4.75 -15.33 0.28
CA ILE A 327 4.08 -14.88 1.51
C ILE A 327 4.41 -13.40 1.77
N GLN A 328 5.69 -13.01 1.65
CA GLN A 328 6.11 -11.64 1.90
C GLN A 328 5.60 -10.62 0.87
N LEU A 329 5.28 -11.05 -0.36
CA LEU A 329 4.71 -10.19 -1.39
C LEU A 329 3.28 -9.74 -1.06
N ARG A 330 2.49 -10.63 -0.45
CA ARG A 330 1.11 -10.29 -0.12
C ARG A 330 1.08 -9.88 1.35
N GLY A 331 1.52 -8.65 1.60
CA GLY A 331 1.52 -8.00 2.94
C GLY A 331 0.15 -7.87 3.63
N ALA A 332 -0.88 -8.58 3.15
CA ALA A 332 -2.20 -8.74 3.76
C ALA A 332 -2.46 -10.21 4.19
N TYR A 333 -1.39 -10.97 4.44
CA TYR A 333 -1.38 -12.31 5.08
C TYR A 333 -1.15 -12.22 6.59
#